data_AF-A0A842NGZ6-F1
#
_entry.id   AF-A0A842NGZ6-F1
#
_cell.length_a   1.000
_cell.length_b   1.000
_cell.length_c   1.000
_cell.angle_alpha   90.00
_cell.angle_beta   90.00
_cell.angle_gamma   90.00
#
_symmetry.space_group_name_H-M   'P 1'
#
loop_
_entity.id
_entity.type
_entity.pdbx_description
1 polymer ?
#
loop_
_entity_poly.entity_id
_entity_poly.type
_entity_poly.pdbx_seq_one_letter_code
_entity_poly.pdbx_strand_id
1 'polypeptide(L)'
;MVYLRKKKVKGVDYLYLVKSTWDKEKKTSRQETIKYLGESSSVTSDDIPEEFRDNVKINSFLLENTPKDRKKREELIEQLRIKLFSSLTEGSLKDTMDVYTAFVTNNTLDQFYERIMTPVMTEIGYLWSEGKLSIATEHVASNIAHSLVKVIADENRKSKKEKGKIVLTTPVGEDHNLGCNVLDSFLVSKGYTTFNLSPSTPAESLIEFIKTAKPDLVILSITLEDNVKSGQRMVKKIHEAYKKLPIFIGGLAFSEKKNFKFDGTLITNSNTLDQIPKMMKKR
;
A
#
# COMPACT_ATOMS: atom_id res chain seq x y z
N MET A 1 -23.50 4.12 -21.25
CA MET A 1 -22.64 3.68 -20.12
C MET A 1 -23.50 2.94 -19.10
N VAL A 2 -23.05 1.80 -18.57
CA VAL A 2 -23.77 1.02 -17.53
C VAL A 2 -23.15 1.30 -16.16
N TYR A 3 -23.98 1.48 -15.13
CA TYR A 3 -23.54 1.75 -13.75
C TYR A 3 -24.66 1.45 -12.74
N LEU A 4 -24.32 1.45 -11.45
CA LEU A 4 -25.28 1.31 -10.37
C LEU A 4 -25.81 2.65 -9.88
N ARG A 5 -27.11 2.69 -9.61
CA ARG A 5 -27.80 3.84 -9.04
C ARG A 5 -28.45 3.45 -7.72
N LYS A 6 -28.26 4.28 -6.70
CA LYS A 6 -28.95 4.18 -5.41
C LYS A 6 -30.17 5.09 -5.39
N LYS A 7 -31.28 4.60 -4.87
CA LYS A 7 -32.51 5.38 -4.64
C LYS A 7 -33.01 5.12 -3.22
N LYS A 8 -33.22 6.19 -2.47
CA LYS A 8 -33.79 6.11 -1.12
C LYS A 8 -35.31 6.14 -1.19
N VAL A 9 -35.98 5.18 -0.57
CA VAL A 9 -37.45 5.09 -0.48
C VAL A 9 -37.81 4.80 0.97
N LYS A 10 -38.56 5.70 1.62
CA LYS A 10 -38.97 5.58 3.04
C LYS A 10 -37.79 5.26 3.99
N GLY A 11 -36.62 5.87 3.74
CA GLY A 11 -35.41 5.69 4.56
C GLY A 11 -34.54 4.49 4.18
N VAL A 12 -35.02 3.59 3.31
CA VAL A 12 -34.27 2.41 2.85
C VAL A 12 -33.62 2.68 1.50
N ASP A 13 -32.34 2.34 1.36
CA ASP A 13 -31.56 2.51 0.14
C ASP A 13 -31.70 1.27 -0.76
N TYR A 14 -32.12 1.48 -2.00
CA TYR A 14 -32.32 0.43 -3.02
C TYR A 14 -31.40 0.62 -4.21
N LEU A 15 -30.91 -0.48 -4.78
CA LEU A 15 -29.97 -0.48 -5.90
C LEU A 15 -30.61 -0.90 -7.22
N TYR A 16 -30.20 -0.19 -8.27
CA TYR A 16 -30.63 -0.41 -9.64
C TYR A 16 -29.42 -0.42 -10.57
N LEU A 17 -29.35 -1.41 -11.46
CA LEU A 17 -28.43 -1.40 -12.59
C LEU A 17 -29.07 -0.59 -13.72
N VAL A 18 -28.41 0.48 -14.15
CA VAL A 18 -28.94 1.42 -15.14
C VAL A 18 -27.98 1.60 -16.31
N LYS A 19 -28.54 1.82 -17.50
CA LYS A 19 -27.84 2.21 -18.72
C LYS A 19 -28.19 3.65 -19.06
N SER A 20 -27.17 4.49 -19.21
CA SER A 20 -27.32 5.81 -19.82
C SER A 20 -27.32 5.66 -21.34
N THR A 21 -28.41 6.11 -21.96
CA THR A 21 -28.68 6.19 -23.41
C THR A 21 -28.87 7.67 -23.80
N TRP A 22 -28.41 8.06 -24.99
CA TRP A 22 -28.58 9.44 -25.48
C TRP A 22 -29.91 9.57 -26.23
N ASP A 23 -30.77 10.49 -25.77
CA ASP A 23 -32.02 10.82 -26.42
C ASP A 23 -31.77 11.93 -27.47
N LYS A 24 -31.89 11.56 -28.76
CA LYS A 24 -31.62 12.47 -29.88
C LYS A 24 -32.66 13.57 -30.03
N GLU A 25 -33.91 13.32 -29.64
CA GLU A 25 -35.00 14.30 -29.78
C GLU A 25 -34.91 15.35 -28.68
N LYS A 26 -34.69 14.90 -27.44
CA LYS A 26 -34.61 15.79 -26.27
C LYS A 26 -33.21 16.36 -26.06
N LYS A 27 -32.21 15.91 -26.82
CA LYS A 27 -30.79 16.28 -26.67
C LYS A 27 -30.29 16.11 -25.23
N THR A 28 -30.72 15.06 -24.55
CA THR A 28 -30.37 14.78 -23.15
C THR A 28 -30.03 13.30 -22.96
N SER A 29 -29.29 12.97 -21.89
CA SER A 29 -29.14 11.56 -21.50
C SER A 29 -30.40 11.08 -20.79
N ARG A 30 -30.94 9.95 -21.24
CA ARG A 30 -31.95 9.16 -20.54
C ARG A 30 -31.28 8.01 -19.78
N GLN A 31 -31.87 7.63 -18.65
CA GLN A 31 -31.48 6.44 -17.89
C GLN A 31 -32.54 5.37 -18.08
N GLU A 32 -32.11 4.18 -18.47
CA GLU A 32 -32.92 2.99 -18.59
C GLU A 32 -32.50 2.00 -17.49
N THR A 33 -33.46 1.53 -16.70
CA THR A 33 -33.19 0.49 -15.71
C THR A 33 -33.05 -0.85 -16.42
N ILE A 34 -31.87 -1.45 -16.31
CA ILE A 34 -31.60 -2.82 -16.77
C ILE A 34 -32.19 -3.81 -15.76
N LYS A 35 -31.89 -3.63 -14.47
CA LYS A 35 -32.29 -4.56 -13.41
C LYS A 35 -32.48 -3.84 -12.08
N TYR A 36 -33.57 -4.15 -11.39
CA TYR A 36 -33.71 -3.85 -9.96
C TYR A 36 -32.98 -4.92 -9.16
N LEU A 37 -32.05 -4.52 -8.29
CA LEU A 37 -31.19 -5.44 -7.55
C LEU A 37 -31.73 -5.74 -6.15
N GLY A 38 -32.48 -4.81 -5.56
CA GLY A 38 -33.01 -4.98 -4.21
C GLY A 38 -32.53 -3.91 -3.23
N GLU A 39 -32.70 -4.19 -1.95
CA GLU A 39 -32.21 -3.36 -0.86
C GLU A 39 -30.67 -3.42 -0.81
N SER A 40 -30.02 -2.26 -0.67
CA SER A 40 -28.56 -2.17 -0.61
C SER A 40 -27.93 -3.04 0.49
N SER A 41 -28.63 -3.30 1.60
CA SER A 41 -28.18 -4.19 2.68
C SER A 41 -28.11 -5.67 2.29
N SER A 42 -28.83 -6.09 1.25
CA SER A 42 -28.95 -7.48 0.83
C SER A 42 -28.29 -7.80 -0.51
N VAL A 43 -28.05 -6.80 -1.36
CA VAL A 43 -27.41 -6.95 -2.67
C VAL A 43 -25.95 -7.38 -2.55
N THR A 44 -25.54 -8.35 -3.37
CA THR A 44 -24.15 -8.81 -3.51
C THR A 44 -23.67 -8.72 -4.97
N SER A 45 -22.40 -9.03 -5.23
CA SER A 45 -21.86 -9.15 -6.60
C SER A 45 -22.59 -10.19 -7.45
N ASP A 46 -23.15 -11.24 -6.83
CA ASP A 46 -23.80 -12.35 -7.53
C ASP A 46 -25.13 -11.91 -8.18
N ASP A 47 -25.75 -10.86 -7.64
CA ASP A 47 -26.98 -10.25 -8.18
C ASP A 47 -26.75 -9.48 -9.50
N ILE A 48 -25.49 -9.14 -9.81
CA ILE A 48 -25.11 -8.45 -11.04
C ILE A 48 -25.05 -9.45 -12.20
N PRO A 49 -25.64 -9.14 -13.38
CA PRO A 49 -25.50 -9.96 -14.58
C PRO A 49 -24.02 -10.19 -14.96
N GLU A 50 -23.66 -11.39 -15.39
CA GLU A 50 -22.27 -11.80 -15.67
C GLU A 50 -21.51 -10.83 -16.58
N GLU A 51 -22.16 -10.35 -17.64
CA GLU A 51 -21.60 -9.37 -18.59
C GLU A 51 -21.18 -8.02 -17.97
N PHE A 52 -21.59 -7.74 -16.72
CA PHE A 52 -21.27 -6.52 -15.99
C PHE A 52 -20.51 -6.75 -14.67
N ARG A 53 -20.26 -8.01 -14.25
CA ARG A 53 -19.59 -8.33 -12.98
C ARG A 53 -18.16 -7.81 -12.89
N ASP A 54 -17.43 -7.77 -13.99
CA ASP A 54 -16.04 -7.29 -14.03
C ASP A 54 -15.93 -5.77 -14.22
N ASN A 55 -17.05 -5.04 -14.21
CA ASN A 55 -17.03 -3.60 -14.39
C ASN A 55 -16.53 -2.88 -13.13
N VAL A 56 -15.36 -2.23 -13.24
CA VAL A 56 -14.71 -1.50 -12.14
C VAL A 56 -15.65 -0.50 -11.44
N LYS A 57 -16.49 0.24 -12.17
CA LYS A 57 -17.41 1.22 -11.56
C LYS A 57 -18.53 0.57 -10.77
N ILE A 58 -19.03 -0.57 -11.22
CA ILE A 58 -20.06 -1.34 -10.52
C ILE A 58 -19.46 -1.93 -9.26
N ASN A 59 -18.26 -2.51 -9.34
CA ASN A 59 -17.58 -3.10 -8.21
C ASN A 59 -17.23 -2.06 -7.15
N SER A 60 -16.66 -0.91 -7.53
CA SER A 60 -16.42 0.20 -6.59
C SER A 60 -17.71 0.67 -5.91
N PHE A 61 -18.81 0.77 -6.66
CA PHE A 61 -20.09 1.21 -6.11
C PHE A 61 -20.68 0.21 -5.12
N LEU A 62 -20.68 -1.09 -5.44
CA LEU A 62 -21.15 -2.13 -4.51
C LEU A 62 -20.32 -2.10 -3.23
N LEU A 63 -18.99 -2.07 -3.36
CA LEU A 63 -18.07 -2.02 -2.21
C LEU A 63 -18.33 -0.83 -1.26
N GLU A 64 -18.78 0.30 -1.79
CA GLU A 64 -19.12 1.49 -1.00
C GLU A 64 -20.54 1.45 -0.40
N ASN A 65 -21.46 0.68 -0.99
CA ASN A 65 -22.90 0.79 -0.70
C ASN A 65 -23.56 -0.50 -0.21
N THR A 66 -22.89 -1.66 -0.17
CA THR A 66 -23.46 -2.93 0.31
C THR A 66 -22.78 -3.44 1.62
N PRO A 67 -23.45 -3.37 2.77
CA PRO A 67 -22.93 -3.81 4.08
C PRO A 67 -22.48 -5.29 4.14
N LYS A 68 -23.21 -6.21 3.49
CA LYS A 68 -22.90 -7.65 3.52
C LYS A 68 -21.57 -7.98 2.84
N ASP A 69 -21.33 -7.43 1.65
CA ASP A 69 -20.05 -7.61 0.95
C ASP A 69 -18.89 -6.99 1.73
N ARG A 70 -19.13 -5.84 2.37
CA ARG A 70 -18.12 -5.22 3.24
C ARG A 70 -17.75 -6.10 4.43
N LYS A 71 -18.74 -6.62 5.17
CA LYS A 71 -18.50 -7.50 6.33
C LYS A 71 -17.79 -8.79 5.91
N LYS A 72 -18.26 -9.46 4.86
CA LYS A 72 -17.66 -10.69 4.33
C LYS A 72 -16.20 -10.48 3.89
N ARG A 73 -15.90 -9.32 3.28
CA ARG A 73 -14.53 -8.95 2.90
C ARG A 73 -13.64 -8.67 4.10
N GLU A 74 -14.16 -8.01 5.12
CA GLU A 74 -13.43 -7.76 6.37
C GLU A 74 -13.12 -9.08 7.09
N GLU A 75 -14.07 -10.02 7.14
CA GLU A 75 -13.87 -11.38 7.67
C GLU A 75 -12.81 -12.16 6.88
N LEU A 76 -12.84 -12.12 5.55
CA LEU A 76 -11.83 -12.77 4.71
C LEU A 76 -10.42 -12.19 4.93
N ILE A 77 -10.33 -10.87 5.06
CA ILE A 77 -9.04 -10.20 5.34
C ILE A 77 -8.48 -10.65 6.67
N GLU A 78 -9.33 -10.77 7.68
CA GLU A 78 -8.90 -11.23 8.99
C GLU A 78 -8.41 -12.69 8.95
N GLN A 79 -9.12 -13.56 8.23
CA GLN A 79 -8.66 -14.94 8.01
C GLN A 79 -7.30 -15.00 7.30
N LEU A 80 -7.09 -14.17 6.27
CA LEU A 80 -5.81 -14.11 5.56
C LEU A 80 -4.68 -13.55 6.44
N ARG A 81 -4.97 -12.60 7.34
CA ARG A 81 -3.99 -12.09 8.31
C ARG A 81 -3.58 -13.17 9.32
N ILE A 82 -4.55 -13.89 9.88
CA ILE A 82 -4.29 -15.01 10.80
C ILE A 82 -3.42 -16.07 10.10
N LYS A 83 -3.76 -16.42 8.86
CA LYS A 83 -2.96 -17.37 8.07
C LYS A 83 -1.55 -16.83 7.81
N LEU A 84 -1.41 -15.58 7.37
CA LEU A 84 -0.10 -14.98 7.13
C LEU A 84 0.76 -14.95 8.40
N PHE A 85 0.16 -14.61 9.55
CA PHE A 85 0.84 -14.59 10.84
C PHE A 85 1.44 -15.96 11.15
N SER A 86 0.63 -17.02 11.14
CA SER A 86 1.09 -18.40 11.37
C SER A 86 2.19 -18.79 10.39
N SER A 87 1.96 -18.59 9.07
CA SER A 87 2.93 -18.94 8.03
C SER A 87 4.27 -18.22 8.17
N LEU A 88 4.27 -16.94 8.57
CA LEU A 88 5.50 -16.20 8.86
C LEU A 88 6.21 -16.77 10.08
N THR A 89 5.51 -16.96 11.20
CA THR A 89 6.10 -17.46 12.45
C THR A 89 6.59 -18.90 12.36
N GLU A 90 6.01 -19.70 11.47
CA GLU A 90 6.38 -21.10 11.21
C GLU A 90 7.48 -21.23 10.14
N GLY A 91 7.88 -20.14 9.47
CA GLY A 91 8.96 -20.17 8.50
C GLY A 91 8.54 -20.62 7.08
N SER A 92 7.24 -20.63 6.75
CA SER A 92 6.74 -21.22 5.50
C SER A 92 6.56 -20.19 4.38
N LEU A 93 7.61 -19.99 3.56
CA LEU A 93 7.53 -19.09 2.39
C LEU A 93 6.40 -19.49 1.43
N LYS A 94 6.20 -20.79 1.20
CA LYS A 94 5.14 -21.30 0.32
C LYS A 94 3.75 -20.84 0.78
N ASP A 95 3.44 -21.01 2.06
CA ASP A 95 2.10 -20.66 2.56
C ASP A 95 1.88 -19.14 2.59
N THR A 96 2.94 -18.36 2.80
CA THR A 96 2.86 -16.90 2.65
C THR A 96 2.60 -16.47 1.19
N MET A 97 3.15 -17.17 0.20
CA MET A 97 2.87 -16.96 -1.22
C MET A 97 1.42 -17.32 -1.59
N ASP A 98 0.87 -18.37 -0.99
CA ASP A 98 -0.54 -18.73 -1.18
C ASP A 98 -1.48 -17.63 -0.65
N VAL A 99 -1.16 -17.04 0.51
CA VAL A 99 -1.91 -15.89 1.04
C VAL A 99 -1.81 -14.69 0.11
N TYR A 100 -0.61 -14.36 -0.37
CA TYR A 100 -0.40 -13.29 -1.34
C TYR A 100 -1.25 -13.48 -2.59
N THR A 101 -1.14 -14.64 -3.23
CA THR A 101 -1.84 -14.99 -4.47
C THR A 101 -3.36 -14.93 -4.30
N ALA A 102 -3.88 -15.51 -3.21
CA ALA A 102 -5.30 -15.46 -2.89
C ALA A 102 -5.81 -14.03 -2.73
N PHE A 103 -5.04 -13.15 -2.10
CA PHE A 103 -5.43 -11.77 -1.89
C PHE A 103 -5.42 -10.93 -3.18
N VAL A 104 -4.32 -11.00 -3.94
CA VAL A 104 -4.12 -10.14 -5.13
C VAL A 104 -4.94 -10.55 -6.35
N THR A 105 -5.58 -11.72 -6.32
CA THR A 105 -6.55 -12.13 -7.36
C THR A 105 -7.65 -11.08 -7.56
N ASN A 106 -8.09 -10.42 -6.48
CA ASN A 106 -9.18 -9.43 -6.51
C ASN A 106 -8.78 -8.06 -5.96
N ASN A 107 -7.50 -7.85 -5.60
CA ASN A 107 -7.01 -6.65 -4.94
C ASN A 107 -5.66 -6.22 -5.53
N THR A 108 -5.25 -4.99 -5.25
CA THR A 108 -3.97 -4.47 -5.72
C THR A 108 -2.80 -4.84 -4.80
N LEU A 109 -1.58 -4.75 -5.34
CA LEU A 109 -0.35 -4.96 -4.56
C LEU A 109 -0.23 -3.99 -3.37
N ASP A 110 -0.58 -2.72 -3.55
CA ASP A 110 -0.62 -1.74 -2.46
C ASP A 110 -1.59 -2.17 -1.35
N GLN A 111 -2.78 -2.65 -1.70
CA GLN A 111 -3.75 -3.16 -0.73
C GLN A 111 -3.23 -4.39 0.02
N PHE A 112 -2.45 -5.27 -0.63
CA PHE A 112 -1.85 -6.41 0.05
C PHE A 112 -0.89 -5.94 1.15
N TYR A 113 0.01 -5.01 0.81
CA TYR A 113 0.94 -4.47 1.79
C TYR A 113 0.23 -3.76 2.94
N GLU A 114 -0.69 -2.85 2.64
CA GLU A 114 -1.36 -2.03 3.66
C GLU A 114 -2.37 -2.80 4.51
N ARG A 115 -3.10 -3.75 3.91
CA ARG A 115 -4.23 -4.41 4.58
C ARG A 115 -3.88 -5.78 5.13
N ILE A 116 -2.82 -6.44 4.65
CA ILE A 116 -2.43 -7.79 5.09
C ILE A 116 -1.05 -7.76 5.73
N MET A 117 0.00 -7.44 4.95
CA MET A 117 1.39 -7.57 5.42
C MET A 117 1.72 -6.63 6.59
N THR A 118 1.49 -5.32 6.43
CA THR A 118 1.84 -4.33 7.45
C THR A 118 1.11 -4.60 8.78
N PRO A 119 -0.21 -4.85 8.82
CA PRO A 119 -0.88 -5.21 10.08
C PRO A 119 -0.28 -6.44 10.76
N VAL A 120 0.04 -7.49 10.00
CA VAL A 120 0.61 -8.72 10.55
C VAL A 120 2.02 -8.50 11.10
N MET A 121 2.89 -7.79 10.38
CA MET A 121 4.23 -7.48 10.85
C MET A 121 4.23 -6.55 12.05
N THR A 122 3.30 -5.59 12.10
CA THR A 122 3.10 -4.74 13.29
C THR A 122 2.69 -5.56 14.50
N GLU A 123 1.76 -6.52 14.34
CA GLU A 123 1.34 -7.42 15.41
C GLU A 123 2.50 -8.30 15.90
N ILE A 124 3.31 -8.86 14.99
CA ILE A 124 4.50 -9.64 15.34
C ILE A 124 5.48 -8.79 16.16
N GLY A 125 5.76 -7.56 15.72
CA GLY A 125 6.62 -6.62 16.45
C GLY A 125 6.07 -6.27 17.84
N TYR A 126 4.75 -6.05 17.94
CA TYR A 126 4.08 -5.80 19.22
C TYR A 126 4.20 -6.99 20.17
N LEU A 127 3.85 -8.20 19.72
CA LEU A 127 3.94 -9.41 20.55
C LEU A 127 5.37 -9.73 20.98
N TRP A 128 6.36 -9.45 20.14
CA TRP A 128 7.77 -9.53 20.51
C TRP A 128 8.13 -8.51 21.60
N SER A 129 7.74 -7.24 21.44
CA SER A 129 8.01 -6.19 22.44
C SER A 129 7.36 -6.47 23.81
N GLU A 130 6.23 -7.18 23.82
CA GLU A 130 5.53 -7.62 25.02
C GLU A 130 6.08 -8.94 25.59
N GLY A 131 7.13 -9.52 25.00
CA GLY A 131 7.72 -10.79 25.42
C GLY A 131 6.85 -12.03 25.15
N LYS A 132 5.77 -11.90 24.37
CA LYS A 132 4.87 -13.00 23.99
C LYS A 132 5.41 -13.82 22.81
N LEU A 133 6.23 -13.21 21.96
CA LEU A 133 7.02 -13.91 20.95
C LEU A 133 8.50 -13.83 21.32
N SER A 134 9.21 -14.94 21.11
CA SER A 134 10.67 -14.94 21.24
C SER A 134 11.31 -14.14 20.10
N ILE A 135 12.50 -13.59 20.35
CA ILE A 135 13.30 -12.95 19.30
C ILE A 135 13.60 -13.91 18.14
N ALA A 136 13.78 -15.21 18.43
CA ALA A 136 14.01 -16.20 17.38
C ALA A 136 12.80 -16.33 16.45
N THR A 137 11.58 -16.32 17.00
CA THR A 137 10.34 -16.37 16.22
C THR A 137 10.14 -15.09 15.40
N GLU A 138 10.44 -13.93 15.98
CA GLU A 138 10.42 -12.64 15.26
C GLU A 138 11.39 -12.69 14.07
N HIS A 139 12.62 -13.14 14.27
CA HIS A 139 13.60 -13.26 13.19
C HIS A 139 13.16 -14.23 12.08
N VAL A 140 12.55 -15.36 12.43
CA VAL A 140 11.96 -16.28 11.45
C VAL A 140 10.91 -15.55 10.62
N ALA A 141 9.95 -14.88 11.27
CA ALA A 141 8.91 -14.14 10.58
C ALA A 141 9.45 -13.04 9.67
N SER A 142 10.36 -12.20 10.17
CA SER A 142 10.97 -11.12 9.40
C SER A 142 11.74 -11.64 8.19
N ASN A 143 12.51 -12.73 8.32
CA ASN A 143 13.23 -13.34 7.20
C ASN A 143 12.30 -13.90 6.10
N ILE A 144 11.18 -14.53 6.49
CA ILE A 144 10.18 -14.97 5.51
C ILE A 144 9.48 -13.77 4.86
N ALA A 145 9.14 -12.74 5.62
CA ALA A 145 8.55 -11.52 5.06
C ALA A 145 9.47 -10.86 4.02
N HIS A 146 10.78 -10.77 4.31
CA HIS A 146 11.77 -10.30 3.34
C HIS A 146 11.82 -11.17 2.09
N SER A 147 11.79 -12.49 2.26
CA SER A 147 11.81 -13.45 1.13
C SER A 147 10.55 -13.30 0.26
N LEU A 148 9.38 -13.19 0.88
CA LEU A 148 8.11 -12.97 0.19
C LEU A 148 8.13 -11.65 -0.61
N VAL A 149 8.56 -10.55 0.02
CA VAL A 149 8.65 -9.25 -0.68
C VAL A 149 9.60 -9.31 -1.87
N LYS A 150 10.72 -10.03 -1.76
CA LYS A 150 11.66 -10.22 -2.87
C LYS A 150 11.02 -10.97 -4.04
N VAL A 151 10.34 -12.08 -3.77
CA VAL A 151 9.61 -12.85 -4.80
C VAL A 151 8.57 -11.98 -5.51
N ILE A 152 7.75 -11.26 -4.73
CA ILE A 152 6.74 -10.34 -5.26
C ILE A 152 7.38 -9.26 -6.15
N ALA A 153 8.50 -8.69 -5.73
CA ALA A 153 9.20 -7.65 -6.49
C ALA A 153 9.70 -8.17 -7.84
N ASP A 154 10.25 -9.38 -7.88
CA ASP A 154 10.73 -10.03 -9.10
C ASP A 154 9.57 -10.35 -10.06
N GLU A 155 8.44 -10.86 -9.54
CA GLU A 155 7.23 -11.14 -10.34
C GLU A 155 6.61 -9.88 -10.95
N ASN A 156 6.63 -8.76 -10.21
CA ASN A 156 5.98 -7.52 -10.61
C ASN A 156 6.90 -6.57 -11.38
N ARG A 157 8.12 -7.01 -11.70
CA ARG A 157 9.11 -6.20 -12.41
C ARG A 157 8.70 -5.99 -13.88
N LYS A 158 8.05 -4.86 -14.14
CA LYS A 158 7.69 -4.47 -15.52
C LYS A 158 8.92 -4.09 -16.32
N SER A 159 8.86 -4.30 -17.64
CA SER A 159 9.87 -3.75 -18.57
C SER A 159 10.02 -2.24 -18.35
N LYS A 160 11.27 -1.78 -18.28
CA LYS A 160 11.67 -0.43 -17.84
C LYS A 160 10.84 0.66 -18.51
N LYS A 161 9.85 1.20 -17.80
CA LYS A 161 9.35 2.55 -18.05
C LYS A 161 10.19 3.47 -17.18
N GLU A 162 10.74 4.53 -17.73
CA GLU A 162 11.58 5.46 -16.96
C GLU A 162 10.71 6.58 -16.36
N LYS A 163 9.95 6.28 -15.30
CA LYS A 163 9.17 7.32 -14.60
C LYS A 163 9.98 8.20 -13.65
N GLY A 164 11.23 7.83 -13.41
CA GLY A 164 12.15 8.51 -12.49
C GLY A 164 12.99 7.53 -11.67
N LYS A 165 14.02 8.07 -11.02
CA LYS A 165 14.98 7.38 -10.16
C LYS A 165 14.76 7.77 -8.70
N ILE A 166 14.63 6.78 -7.83
CA ILE A 166 14.37 6.99 -6.40
C ILE A 166 15.44 6.27 -5.60
N VAL A 167 16.03 6.94 -4.61
CA VAL A 167 16.86 6.28 -3.60
C VAL A 167 16.00 5.99 -2.37
N LEU A 168 16.06 4.76 -1.88
CA LEU A 168 15.46 4.33 -0.61
C LEU A 168 16.59 4.03 0.36
N THR A 169 16.49 4.48 1.61
CA THR A 169 17.57 4.32 2.59
C THR A 169 17.03 4.36 4.02
N THR A 170 17.84 3.89 4.97
CA THR A 170 17.65 4.06 6.41
C THR A 170 18.91 4.69 7.02
N PRO A 171 18.80 5.48 8.09
CA PRO A 171 19.96 6.13 8.69
C PRO A 171 20.85 5.13 9.43
N VAL A 172 22.10 5.51 9.72
CA VAL A 172 23.01 4.71 10.56
C VAL A 172 22.34 4.35 11.89
N GLY A 173 22.39 3.07 12.25
CA GLY A 173 21.75 2.49 13.43
C GLY A 173 20.34 1.93 13.17
N GLU A 174 19.79 2.16 11.98
CA GLU A 174 18.48 1.62 11.58
C GLU A 174 18.62 0.40 10.68
N ASP A 175 18.53 -0.77 11.30
CA ASP A 175 18.60 -2.07 10.64
C ASP A 175 17.24 -2.53 10.07
N HIS A 176 16.13 -1.89 10.46
CA HIS A 176 14.80 -2.26 9.98
C HIS A 176 14.56 -1.74 8.56
N ASN A 177 14.74 -2.61 7.57
CA ASN A 177 14.63 -2.28 6.15
C ASN A 177 13.42 -2.91 5.43
N LEU A 178 12.56 -3.67 6.12
CA LEU A 178 11.39 -4.30 5.48
C LEU A 178 10.46 -3.25 4.83
N GLY A 179 10.26 -2.11 5.48
CA GLY A 179 9.49 -0.99 4.91
C GLY A 179 10.10 -0.44 3.61
N CYS A 180 11.43 -0.35 3.53
CA CYS A 180 12.12 0.03 2.29
C CYS A 180 11.92 -1.02 1.19
N ASN A 181 12.00 -2.32 1.51
CA ASN A 181 11.81 -3.38 0.52
C ASN A 181 10.36 -3.44 0.00
N VAL A 182 9.37 -3.21 0.87
CA VAL A 182 7.96 -3.09 0.48
C VAL A 182 7.77 -1.92 -0.48
N LEU A 183 8.35 -0.77 -0.14
CA LEU A 183 8.25 0.43 -0.97
C LEU A 183 8.99 0.26 -2.31
N ASP A 184 10.14 -0.41 -2.30
CA ASP A 184 10.91 -0.78 -3.49
C ASP A 184 10.07 -1.63 -4.46
N SER A 185 9.56 -2.76 -3.96
CA SER A 185 8.65 -3.65 -4.71
C SER A 185 7.48 -2.89 -5.32
N PHE A 186 6.82 -2.05 -4.50
CA PHE A 186 5.70 -1.25 -4.96
C PHE A 186 6.10 -0.25 -6.06
N LEU A 187 7.16 0.54 -5.87
CA LEU A 187 7.59 1.57 -6.82
C LEU A 187 8.06 0.97 -8.14
N VAL A 188 8.79 -0.15 -8.09
CA VAL A 188 9.17 -0.93 -9.28
C VAL A 188 7.94 -1.41 -10.04
N SER A 189 6.92 -1.93 -9.35
CA SER A 189 5.65 -2.35 -9.98
C SER A 189 4.90 -1.21 -10.69
N LYS A 190 5.14 0.04 -10.24
CA LYS A 190 4.60 1.26 -10.85
C LYS A 190 5.51 1.83 -11.94
N GLY A 191 6.69 1.26 -12.17
CA GLY A 191 7.63 1.64 -13.24
C GLY A 191 8.59 2.75 -12.85
N TYR A 192 9.01 2.84 -11.59
CA TYR A 192 10.15 3.65 -11.18
C TYR A 192 11.43 2.81 -11.17
N THR A 193 12.57 3.47 -11.36
CA THR A 193 13.87 2.88 -11.03
C THR A 193 14.18 3.21 -9.58
N THR A 194 14.46 2.18 -8.79
CA THR A 194 14.76 2.31 -7.36
C THR A 194 16.19 1.86 -7.08
N PHE A 195 16.83 2.56 -6.15
CA PHE A 195 18.11 2.19 -5.57
C PHE A 195 17.91 2.05 -4.07
N ASN A 196 17.73 0.81 -3.61
CA ASN A 196 17.53 0.53 -2.20
C ASN A 196 18.88 0.31 -1.51
N LEU A 197 19.30 1.29 -0.70
CA LEU A 197 20.58 1.31 0.03
C LEU A 197 20.44 0.88 1.49
N SER A 198 19.22 0.55 1.92
CA SER A 198 18.98 0.08 3.29
C SER A 198 19.57 -1.33 3.52
N PRO A 199 19.99 -1.66 4.75
CA PRO A 199 19.89 -0.86 5.97
C PRO A 199 21.12 0.03 6.27
N SER A 200 20.99 0.83 7.34
CA SER A 200 22.07 1.51 8.08
C SER A 200 23.08 2.27 7.21
N THR A 201 22.60 3.08 6.26
CA THR A 201 23.48 3.76 5.30
C THR A 201 24.22 4.95 5.94
N PRO A 202 25.55 5.06 5.84
CA PRO A 202 26.28 6.28 6.22
C PRO A 202 25.91 7.48 5.34
N ALA A 203 25.76 8.66 5.95
CA ALA A 203 25.33 9.86 5.23
C ALA A 203 26.32 10.29 4.13
N GLU A 204 27.62 10.16 4.38
CA GLU A 204 28.70 10.45 3.44
C GLU A 204 28.59 9.57 2.20
N SER A 205 28.43 8.26 2.38
CA SER A 205 28.29 7.29 1.29
C SER A 205 27.02 7.54 0.47
N LEU A 206 25.92 7.93 1.12
CA LEU A 206 24.69 8.33 0.43
C LEU A 206 24.90 9.58 -0.44
N ILE A 207 25.63 10.59 0.05
CA ILE A 207 25.93 11.82 -0.70
C ILE A 207 26.77 11.52 -1.95
N GLU A 208 27.75 10.63 -1.83
CA GLU A 208 28.56 10.16 -2.96
C GLU A 208 27.72 9.36 -3.98
N PHE A 209 26.83 8.50 -3.49
CA PHE A 209 25.93 7.75 -4.36
C PHE A 209 24.96 8.67 -5.12
N ILE A 210 24.38 9.68 -4.45
CA ILE A 210 23.50 10.68 -5.09
C ILE A 210 24.21 11.38 -6.26
N LYS A 211 25.50 11.69 -6.12
CA LYS A 211 26.31 12.34 -7.16
C LYS A 211 26.34 11.55 -8.46
N THR A 212 26.42 10.22 -8.37
CA THR A 212 26.56 9.32 -9.51
C THR A 212 25.20 8.86 -10.05
N ALA A 213 24.30 8.44 -9.16
CA ALA A 213 22.98 7.92 -9.53
C ALA A 213 22.05 9.01 -10.07
N LYS A 214 22.23 10.27 -9.61
CA LYS A 214 21.39 11.43 -9.92
C LYS A 214 19.90 11.11 -9.76
N PRO A 215 19.44 10.74 -8.55
CA PRO A 215 18.04 10.43 -8.32
C PRO A 215 17.18 11.69 -8.40
N ASP A 216 15.90 11.51 -8.74
CA ASP A 216 14.89 12.55 -8.69
C ASP A 216 14.36 12.75 -7.26
N LEU A 217 14.55 11.75 -6.39
CA LEU A 217 14.03 11.73 -5.03
C LEU A 217 14.82 10.82 -4.10
N VAL A 218 14.91 11.20 -2.82
CA VAL A 218 15.34 10.32 -1.72
C VAL A 218 14.17 10.06 -0.77
N ILE A 219 13.97 8.81 -0.37
CA ILE A 219 13.02 8.41 0.68
C ILE A 219 13.80 7.75 1.82
N LEU A 220 13.70 8.34 3.01
CA LEU A 220 14.28 7.86 4.25
C LEU A 220 13.20 7.15 5.08
N SER A 221 13.44 5.89 5.44
CA SER A 221 12.57 5.15 6.38
C SER A 221 13.22 5.10 7.77
N ILE A 222 12.45 5.37 8.81
CA ILE A 222 12.86 5.24 10.22
C ILE A 222 11.78 4.47 10.97
N THR A 223 12.17 3.35 11.58
CA THR A 223 11.27 2.46 12.30
C THR A 223 11.34 2.73 13.79
N LEU A 224 12.56 2.84 14.34
CA LEU A 224 12.79 3.10 15.76
C LEU A 224 12.96 4.59 16.04
N GLU A 225 12.32 5.07 17.12
CA GLU A 225 12.41 6.48 17.53
C GLU A 225 13.85 6.91 17.87
N ASP A 226 14.66 6.01 18.42
CA ASP A 226 16.06 6.25 18.75
C ASP A 226 16.90 6.66 17.52
N ASN A 227 16.49 6.24 16.33
CA ASN A 227 17.14 6.54 15.07
C ASN A 227 16.70 7.87 14.44
N VAL A 228 15.70 8.55 14.99
CA VAL A 228 15.18 9.83 14.46
C VAL A 228 16.28 10.90 14.40
N LYS A 229 17.09 11.04 15.44
CA LYS A 229 18.21 12.00 15.46
C LYS A 229 19.27 11.67 14.40
N SER A 230 19.50 10.38 14.13
CA SER A 230 20.39 9.93 13.06
C SER A 230 19.85 10.34 11.70
N GLY A 231 18.54 10.11 11.48
CA GLY A 231 17.83 10.58 10.28
C GLY A 231 17.88 12.08 10.08
N GLN A 232 17.65 12.88 11.13
CA GLN A 232 17.72 14.34 11.04
C GLN A 232 19.10 14.83 10.57
N ARG A 233 20.18 14.26 11.11
CA ARG A 233 21.55 14.57 10.68
C ARG A 233 21.78 14.20 9.22
N MET A 234 21.30 13.03 8.79
CA MET A 234 21.41 12.60 7.40
C MET A 234 20.66 13.55 6.46
N VAL A 235 19.39 13.86 6.74
CA VAL A 235 18.58 14.78 5.91
C VAL A 235 19.23 16.15 5.80
N LYS A 236 19.74 16.69 6.91
CA LYS A 236 20.46 17.97 6.92
C LYS A 236 21.67 17.95 5.97
N LYS A 237 22.52 16.92 6.03
CA LYS A 237 23.69 16.80 5.14
C LYS A 237 23.31 16.67 3.67
N ILE A 238 22.25 15.93 3.34
CA ILE A 238 21.74 15.84 1.97
C ILE A 238 21.24 17.21 1.51
N HIS A 239 20.50 17.94 2.36
CA HIS A 239 19.97 19.25 2.03
C HIS A 239 21.08 20.30 1.81
N GLU A 240 22.14 20.26 2.62
CA GLU A 240 23.33 21.11 2.46
C GLU A 240 24.05 20.84 1.13
N ALA A 241 24.22 19.57 0.75
CA ALA A 241 24.88 19.20 -0.50
C ALA A 241 24.00 19.36 -1.75
N TYR A 242 22.69 19.13 -1.63
CA TYR A 242 21.73 19.04 -2.74
C TYR A 242 20.41 19.76 -2.41
N LYS A 243 20.47 21.08 -2.23
CA LYS A 243 19.34 21.93 -1.80
C LYS A 243 18.01 21.74 -2.54
N LYS A 244 18.05 21.33 -3.81
CA LYS A 244 16.85 21.13 -4.65
C LYS A 244 16.34 19.69 -4.68
N LEU A 245 17.10 18.72 -4.17
CA LEU A 245 16.71 17.31 -4.18
C LEU A 245 15.58 17.10 -3.15
N PRO A 246 14.39 16.66 -3.56
CA PRO A 246 13.33 16.37 -2.63
C PRO A 246 13.71 15.19 -1.72
N ILE A 247 13.32 15.28 -0.45
CA ILE A 247 13.54 14.23 0.55
C ILE A 247 12.21 13.95 1.23
N PHE A 248 11.74 12.70 1.18
CA PHE A 248 10.62 12.23 1.99
C PHE A 248 11.12 11.42 3.17
N ILE A 249 10.47 11.58 4.31
CA ILE A 249 10.78 10.86 5.54
C ILE A 249 9.51 10.13 5.97
N GLY A 250 9.60 8.84 6.27
CA GLY A 250 8.48 8.04 6.76
C GLY A 250 8.94 6.87 7.62
N GLY A 251 8.03 5.96 7.92
CA GLY A 251 8.27 4.79 8.78
C GLY A 251 7.53 4.88 10.12
N LEU A 252 7.58 3.79 10.89
CA LEU A 252 6.74 3.61 12.08
C LEU A 252 7.04 4.59 13.22
N ALA A 253 8.24 5.16 13.26
CA ALA A 253 8.61 6.21 14.23
C ALA A 253 7.71 7.47 14.13
N PHE A 254 6.96 7.62 13.02
CA PHE A 254 6.07 8.76 12.75
C PHE A 254 4.58 8.39 12.77
N SER A 255 4.26 7.19 13.26
CA SER A 255 2.88 6.70 13.34
C SER A 255 2.06 7.42 14.43
N GLU A 256 2.71 7.80 15.53
CA GLU A 256 2.12 8.60 16.59
C GLU A 256 2.27 10.11 16.34
N LYS A 257 1.36 10.93 16.89
CA LYS A 257 1.40 12.39 16.77
C LYS A 257 2.52 13.00 17.62
N LYS A 258 3.77 12.81 17.20
CA LYS A 258 4.96 13.47 17.75
C LYS A 258 5.50 14.48 16.74
N ASN A 259 5.79 15.70 17.20
CA ASN A 259 6.27 16.80 16.35
C ASN A 259 7.79 16.71 16.13
N PHE A 260 8.24 15.77 15.30
CA PHE A 260 9.61 15.75 14.82
C PHE A 260 9.81 16.76 13.68
N LYS A 261 10.91 17.50 13.71
CA LYS A 261 11.27 18.48 12.68
C LYS A 261 12.34 17.91 11.75
N PHE A 262 12.12 18.00 10.43
CA PHE A 262 13.05 17.56 9.39
C PHE A 262 13.16 18.64 8.30
N ASP A 263 14.34 18.77 7.71
CA ASP A 263 14.57 19.57 6.49
C ASP A 263 14.12 18.79 5.24
N GLY A 264 12.88 18.30 5.26
CA GLY A 264 12.28 17.43 4.26
C GLY A 264 10.78 17.29 4.47
N THR A 265 10.13 16.50 3.62
CA THR A 265 8.67 16.29 3.70
C THR A 265 8.36 15.02 4.48
N LEU A 266 7.71 15.16 5.64
CA LEU A 266 7.27 14.03 6.44
C LEU A 266 6.02 13.38 5.82
N ILE A 267 6.09 12.07 5.61
CA ILE A 267 4.98 11.20 5.23
C ILE A 267 4.48 10.54 6.51
N THR A 268 3.23 10.80 6.86
CA THR A 268 2.59 10.23 8.06
C THR A 268 1.56 9.18 7.67
N ASN A 269 1.02 8.45 8.65
CA ASN A 269 -0.03 7.42 8.46
C ASN A 269 -1.29 7.88 7.70
N SER A 270 -1.45 9.17 7.44
CA SER A 270 -2.51 9.68 6.57
C SER A 270 -2.29 9.38 5.08
N ASN A 271 -1.09 8.94 4.69
CA ASN A 271 -0.73 8.67 3.31
C ASN A 271 -0.67 7.17 3.02
N THR A 272 -1.47 6.72 2.07
CA THR A 272 -1.39 5.38 1.47
C THR A 272 -0.25 5.30 0.45
N LEU A 273 0.32 4.12 0.23
CA LEU A 273 1.38 3.83 -0.73
C LEU A 273 1.03 4.35 -2.13
N ASP A 274 -0.24 4.27 -2.55
CA ASP A 274 -0.71 4.77 -3.84
C ASP A 274 -0.62 6.30 -4.00
N GLN A 275 -0.47 7.05 -2.90
CA GLN A 275 -0.29 8.50 -2.91
C GLN A 275 1.15 8.89 -3.18
N ILE A 276 2.14 8.05 -2.85
CA ILE A 276 3.57 8.37 -3.00
C ILE A 276 3.89 8.79 -4.45
N PRO A 277 3.50 8.03 -5.50
CA PRO A 277 3.73 8.47 -6.88
C PRO A 277 3.04 9.80 -7.26
N LYS A 278 1.91 10.13 -6.62
CA LYS A 278 1.17 11.38 -6.88
C LYS A 278 1.86 12.57 -6.25
N MET A 279 2.45 12.40 -5.07
CA MET A 279 3.25 13.43 -4.39
C MET A 279 4.50 13.79 -5.19
N MET A 280 5.07 12.82 -5.92
CA MET A 280 6.22 13.03 -6.78
C MET A 280 5.94 13.85 -8.04
N LYS A 281 4.74 13.74 -8.62
CA LYS A 281 4.38 14.43 -9.89
C LYS A 281 3.98 15.89 -9.72
N LYS A 282 3.71 16.34 -8.49
CA LYS A 282 3.22 17.70 -8.20
C LYS A 282 4.34 18.74 -8.07
N ARG A 283 5.56 18.41 -8.49
CA ARG A 283 6.75 19.27 -8.42
C ARG A 283 7.50 19.19 -9.73
#